data_AF-A0AAW1QCF1-F1
#
_entry.id   AF-A0AAW1QCF1-F1
#
_cell.length_a   1.000
_cell.length_b   1.000
_cell.length_c   1.000
_cell.angle_alpha   90.00
_cell.angle_beta   90.00
_cell.angle_gamma   90.00
#
_symmetry.space_group_name_H-M   'P 1'
#
loop_
_entity.id
_entity.type
_entity.pdbx_description
1 polymer ?
#
loop_
_entity_poly.entity_id
_entity_poly.type
_entity_poly.pdbx_seq_one_letter_code
_entity_poly.pdbx_strand_id
1 'polypeptide(L)'
;MLRHILLLQRNVPQAAKFYSEGLGLKVKVLTERWAELQCGSSILALKAVEGEALCCTGYSPFLAFTVNDLQEGITNMLQLGGRMDGPIKYSPQGKVAAIRAPDGHMLSIFEASK
;
A
#
# COMPACT_ATOMS: atom_id res chain seq x y z
N MET A 1 15.68 1.56 -14.60
CA MET A 1 15.27 2.35 -13.42
C MET A 1 13.76 2.51 -13.47
N LEU A 2 13.02 2.00 -12.48
CA LEU A 2 11.57 2.22 -12.40
C LEU A 2 11.34 3.59 -11.74
N ARG A 3 10.57 4.46 -12.39
CA ARG A 3 10.34 5.82 -11.90
C ARG A 3 9.07 5.85 -11.03
N HIS A 4 7.91 5.57 -11.62
CA HIS A 4 6.62 5.62 -10.95
C HIS A 4 5.90 4.28 -11.03
N ILE A 5 5.24 3.91 -9.93
CA ILE A 5 4.17 2.93 -9.89
C ILE A 5 2.88 3.74 -9.74
N LEU A 6 1.97 3.67 -10.71
CA LEU A 6 0.75 4.46 -10.74
C LEU A 6 -0.44 3.62 -10.27
N LEU A 7 -1.13 4.08 -9.23
CA LEU A 7 -2.44 3.56 -8.82
C LEU A 7 -3.54 4.57 -9.15
N LEU A 8 -4.62 4.07 -9.74
CA LEU A 8 -5.80 4.88 -10.02
C LEU A 8 -6.73 4.84 -8.82
N GLN A 9 -7.24 5.99 -8.42
CA GLN A 9 -7.89 6.18 -7.13
C GLN A 9 -9.23 6.91 -7.28
N ARG A 10 -10.23 6.49 -6.51
CA ARG A 10 -11.48 7.26 -6.32
C ARG A 10 -11.25 8.47 -5.41
N ASN A 11 -10.43 8.29 -4.38
CA ASN A 11 -10.12 9.31 -3.37
C ASN A 11 -8.61 9.33 -3.09
N VAL A 12 -7.91 10.29 -3.69
CA VAL A 12 -6.44 10.42 -3.57
C VAL A 12 -6.01 10.75 -2.14
N PRO A 13 -6.60 11.74 -1.43
CA PRO A 13 -6.22 12.02 -0.04
C PRO A 13 -6.38 10.82 0.90
N GLN A 14 -7.47 10.06 0.77
CA GLN A 14 -7.70 8.88 1.60
C GLN A 14 -6.65 7.78 1.32
N ALA A 15 -6.36 7.50 0.06
CA ALA A 15 -5.34 6.53 -0.31
C ALA A 15 -3.95 6.99 0.16
N ALA A 16 -3.60 8.27 -0.03
CA ALA A 16 -2.34 8.84 0.43
C ALA A 16 -2.18 8.70 1.95
N LYS A 17 -3.25 8.95 2.72
CA LYS A 17 -3.28 8.72 4.17
C LYS A 17 -3.00 7.25 4.51
N PHE A 18 -3.68 6.32 3.85
CA PHE A 18 -3.48 4.89 4.08
C PHE A 18 -2.03 4.46 3.84
N TYR A 19 -1.43 4.82 2.71
CA TYR A 19 -0.06 4.43 2.38
C TYR A 19 1.00 5.18 3.22
N SER A 20 0.71 6.38 3.68
CA SER A 20 1.67 7.14 4.52
C SER A 20 1.61 6.76 5.99
N GLU A 21 0.43 6.74 6.60
CA GLU A 21 0.27 6.42 8.03
C GLU A 21 0.28 4.91 8.28
N GLY A 22 -0.24 4.10 7.33
CA GLY A 22 -0.30 2.65 7.46
C GLY A 22 1.04 1.96 7.18
N LEU A 23 1.77 2.41 6.14
CA LEU A 23 3.06 1.82 5.74
C LEU A 23 4.29 2.68 6.09
N GLY A 24 4.09 3.92 6.53
CA GLY A 24 5.20 4.85 6.78
C GLY A 24 5.79 5.50 5.53
N LEU A 25 5.11 5.45 4.36
CA LEU A 25 5.64 6.09 3.16
C LEU A 25 5.63 7.61 3.27
N LYS A 26 6.73 8.26 2.90
CA LYS A 26 6.83 9.73 2.97
C LYS A 26 6.08 10.38 1.80
N VAL A 27 5.06 11.16 2.11
CA VAL A 27 4.37 12.02 1.12
C VAL A 27 5.32 13.12 0.62
N LYS A 28 5.43 13.26 -0.70
CA LYS A 28 6.20 14.30 -1.38
C LYS A 28 5.30 15.38 -1.97
N VAL A 29 4.17 14.96 -2.54
CA VAL A 29 3.15 15.82 -3.14
C VAL A 29 1.79 15.28 -2.72
N LEU A 30 0.87 16.17 -2.38
CA LEU A 30 -0.52 15.82 -2.11
C LEU A 30 -1.44 16.94 -2.60
N THR A 31 -2.40 16.56 -3.44
CA THR A 31 -3.51 17.37 -3.92
C THR A 31 -4.77 16.50 -3.97
N GLU A 32 -5.91 17.11 -4.27
CA GLU A 32 -7.18 16.38 -4.44
C GLU A 32 -7.13 15.32 -5.55
N ARG A 33 -6.31 15.52 -6.60
CA ARG A 33 -6.30 14.66 -7.80
C ARG A 33 -4.99 13.90 -8.05
N TRP A 34 -3.94 14.23 -7.29
CA TRP A 34 -2.61 13.66 -7.46
C TRP A 34 -1.85 13.59 -6.14
N ALA A 35 -1.17 12.49 -5.89
CA ALA A 35 -0.20 12.38 -4.80
C ALA A 35 1.02 11.55 -5.21
N GLU A 36 2.14 11.84 -4.56
CA GLU A 36 3.41 11.12 -4.73
C GLU A 36 3.94 10.72 -3.36
N LEU A 37 4.18 9.42 -3.18
CA LEU A 37 4.78 8.88 -1.97
C LEU A 37 6.13 8.22 -2.31
N GLN A 38 7.14 8.50 -1.50
CA GLN A 38 8.48 7.92 -1.66
C GLN A 38 8.44 6.43 -1.35
N CYS A 39 8.89 5.60 -2.29
CA CYS A 39 8.98 4.13 -2.15
C CYS A 39 10.35 3.63 -2.63
N GLY A 40 11.34 3.63 -1.72
CA GLY A 40 12.73 3.33 -2.09
C GLY A 40 13.27 4.34 -3.11
N SER A 41 13.76 3.89 -4.26
CA SER A 41 14.18 4.74 -5.37
C SER A 41 13.05 5.10 -6.36
N SER A 42 11.84 4.57 -6.15
CA SER A 42 10.66 4.83 -6.98
C SER A 42 9.64 5.72 -6.25
N ILE A 43 8.63 6.19 -6.98
CA ILE A 43 7.47 6.89 -6.44
C ILE A 43 6.23 6.01 -6.59
N LEU A 44 5.46 5.88 -5.52
CA LEU A 44 4.07 5.43 -5.60
C LEU A 44 3.21 6.66 -5.92
N ALA A 45 2.73 6.74 -7.15
CA ALA A 45 1.88 7.82 -7.63
C ALA A 45 0.41 7.44 -7.54
N LEU A 46 -0.42 8.35 -7.05
CA LEU A 46 -1.86 8.18 -6.93
C LEU A 46 -2.55 9.20 -7.82
N LYS A 47 -3.49 8.76 -8.67
CA LYS A 47 -4.21 9.65 -9.60
C LYS A 47 -5.72 9.45 -9.49
N ALA A 48 -6.44 10.55 -9.33
CA ALA A 48 -7.90 10.53 -9.32
C ALA A 48 -8.47 10.17 -10.69
N VAL A 49 -9.43 9.22 -10.71
CA VAL A 49 -10.23 8.87 -11.89
C VAL A 49 -11.70 8.69 -11.50
N GLU A 50 -12.60 8.97 -12.44
CA GLU A 50 -14.06 8.96 -12.19
C GLU A 50 -14.72 7.65 -12.64
N GLY A 51 -14.08 6.86 -13.51
CA GLY A 51 -14.61 5.60 -14.02
C GLY A 51 -14.38 4.42 -13.09
N GLU A 52 -15.45 3.72 -12.70
CA GLU A 52 -15.35 2.56 -11.78
C GLU A 52 -14.46 1.45 -12.33
N ALA A 53 -14.56 1.16 -13.64
CA ALA A 53 -13.74 0.14 -14.30
C ALA A 53 -12.23 0.42 -14.19
N LEU A 54 -11.84 1.68 -14.10
CA LEU A 54 -10.44 2.08 -13.95
C LEU A 54 -9.92 1.88 -12.51
N CYS A 55 -10.83 1.79 -11.54
CA CYS A 55 -10.52 1.50 -10.14
C CYS A 55 -10.75 0.03 -9.79
N CYS A 56 -11.16 -0.82 -10.74
CA CYS A 56 -11.38 -2.23 -10.48
C CYS A 56 -10.04 -2.93 -10.24
N THR A 57 -9.73 -3.17 -8.97
CA THR A 57 -8.55 -3.91 -8.55
C THR A 57 -8.92 -5.38 -8.35
N GLY A 58 -8.27 -6.27 -9.11
CA GLY A 58 -8.35 -7.71 -8.85
C GLY A 58 -7.36 -8.13 -7.77
N TYR A 59 -6.46 -9.03 -8.16
CA TYR A 59 -5.28 -9.40 -7.38
C TYR A 59 -4.00 -8.70 -7.86
N SER A 60 -4.07 -7.97 -8.96
CA SER A 60 -2.95 -7.24 -9.54
C SER A 60 -3.29 -5.75 -9.66
N PRO A 61 -2.31 -4.85 -9.45
CA PRO A 61 -0.96 -5.15 -8.97
C PRO A 61 -0.95 -5.66 -7.51
N PHE A 62 0.07 -6.45 -7.18
CA PHE A 62 0.37 -6.88 -5.80
C PHE A 62 1.66 -6.19 -5.36
N LEU A 63 1.56 -5.19 -4.49
CA LEU A 63 2.70 -4.38 -4.08
C LEU A 63 3.36 -4.99 -2.85
N ALA A 64 4.66 -5.29 -2.91
CA ALA A 64 5.40 -5.89 -1.81
C ALA A 64 6.30 -4.87 -1.11
N PHE A 65 6.19 -4.77 0.21
CA PHE A 65 6.95 -3.87 1.06
C PHE A 65 7.67 -4.66 2.15
N THR A 66 8.92 -4.30 2.42
CA THR A 66 9.64 -4.73 3.62
C THR A 66 9.43 -3.70 4.72
N VAL A 67 9.10 -4.17 5.92
CA VAL A 67 8.89 -3.34 7.12
C VAL A 67 9.75 -3.83 8.27
N ASN A 68 9.98 -2.96 9.25
CA ASN A 68 10.74 -3.29 10.45
C ASN A 68 9.90 -4.05 11.49
N ASP A 69 8.61 -3.73 11.57
CA ASP A 69 7.63 -4.38 12.45
C ASP A 69 6.33 -4.68 11.69
N LEU A 70 6.10 -5.95 11.40
CA LEU A 70 4.92 -6.48 10.73
C LEU A 70 3.66 -6.25 11.56
N GLN A 71 3.75 -6.43 12.88
CA GLN A 71 2.57 -6.37 13.74
C GLN A 71 2.07 -4.93 13.82
N GLU A 72 2.97 -3.98 14.04
CA GLU A 72 2.65 -2.56 14.03
C GLU A 72 2.08 -2.13 12.67
N GLY A 73 2.74 -2.52 11.58
CA GLY A 73 2.25 -2.23 10.22
C GLY A 73 0.84 -2.76 9.98
N ILE A 74 0.58 -4.02 10.32
CA ILE A 74 -0.77 -4.62 10.22
C ILE A 74 -1.77 -3.81 11.03
N THR A 75 -1.48 -3.54 12.31
CA THR A 75 -2.39 -2.78 13.17
C THR A 75 -2.74 -1.42 12.58
N ASN A 76 -1.74 -0.65 12.12
CA ASN A 76 -1.96 0.68 11.54
C ASN A 76 -2.80 0.60 10.25
N MET A 77 -2.49 -0.35 9.37
CA MET A 77 -3.26 -0.56 8.14
C MET A 77 -4.70 -0.97 8.41
N LEU A 78 -4.96 -1.87 9.36
CA LEU A 78 -6.31 -2.29 9.72
C LEU A 78 -7.12 -1.14 10.31
N GLN A 79 -6.52 -0.29 11.15
CA GLN A 79 -7.17 0.91 11.69
C GLN A 79 -7.58 1.91 10.60
N LEU A 80 -6.84 1.95 9.49
CA LEU A 80 -7.11 2.81 8.33
C LEU A 80 -8.03 2.15 7.29
N GLY A 81 -8.68 1.04 7.62
CA GLY A 81 -9.67 0.36 6.78
C GLY A 81 -9.10 -0.71 5.86
N GLY A 82 -7.82 -1.06 6.01
CA GLY A 82 -7.24 -2.26 5.41
C GLY A 82 -7.87 -3.53 5.99
N ARG A 83 -7.70 -4.64 5.28
CA ARG A 83 -8.23 -5.96 5.69
C ARG A 83 -7.21 -7.04 5.44
N MET A 84 -7.09 -7.99 6.37
CA MET A 84 -6.29 -9.20 6.18
C MET A 84 -6.83 -10.02 5.01
N ASP A 85 -5.93 -10.52 4.16
CA ASP A 85 -6.25 -11.49 3.11
C ASP A 85 -5.54 -12.81 3.41
N GLY A 86 -6.12 -13.57 4.35
CA GLY A 86 -5.55 -14.81 4.89
C GLY A 86 -4.66 -14.62 6.13
N PRO A 87 -4.08 -15.71 6.65
CA PRO A 87 -3.27 -15.69 7.87
C PRO A 87 -1.86 -15.13 7.61
N ILE A 88 -1.21 -14.66 8.68
CA ILE A 88 0.24 -14.38 8.68
C ILE A 88 0.98 -15.69 8.42
N LYS A 89 1.91 -15.68 7.47
CA LYS A 89 2.78 -16.82 7.15
C LYS A 89 4.16 -16.60 7.76
N TYR A 90 4.71 -17.66 8.34
CA TYR A 90 6.01 -17.66 8.99
C TYR A 90 6.96 -18.57 8.22
N SER A 91 8.19 -18.12 8.03
CA SER A 91 9.25 -18.85 7.34
C SER A 91 10.61 -18.58 8.02
N PRO A 92 11.65 -19.39 7.77
CA PRO A 92 12.99 -19.10 8.27
C PRO A 92 13.54 -17.72 7.86
N GLN A 93 13.10 -17.18 6.72
CA GLN A 93 13.52 -15.89 6.18
C GLN A 93 12.79 -14.70 6.82
N GLY A 94 11.69 -14.95 7.55
CA GLY A 94 10.84 -13.90 8.11
C GLY A 94 9.36 -14.24 8.06
N LYS A 95 8.53 -13.24 8.36
CA LYS A 95 7.07 -13.34 8.38
C LYS A 95 6.45 -12.41 7.34
N VAL A 96 5.35 -12.85 6.75
CA VAL A 96 4.64 -12.12 5.68
C VAL A 96 3.13 -12.13 5.92
N ALA A 97 2.50 -11.00 5.63
CA ALA A 97 1.05 -10.85 5.64
C ALA A 97 0.57 -10.24 4.32
N ALA A 98 -0.58 -10.70 3.84
CA ALA A 98 -1.28 -10.07 2.74
C ALA A 98 -2.39 -9.17 3.28
N ILE A 99 -2.42 -7.93 2.82
CA ILE A 99 -3.40 -6.91 3.20
C ILE A 99 -4.07 -6.39 1.93
N ARG A 100 -5.39 -6.28 1.95
CA ARG A 100 -6.15 -5.54 0.95
C ARG A 100 -6.40 -4.12 1.46
N ALA A 101 -5.90 -3.14 0.73
CA ALA A 101 -6.09 -1.73 1.04
C ALA A 101 -7.57 -1.31 0.86
N PRO A 102 -8.01 -0.17 1.42
CA PRO A 102 -9.38 0.33 1.26
C PRO A 102 -9.77 0.56 -0.20
N ASP A 103 -8.79 0.92 -1.04
CA ASP A 103 -8.93 1.11 -2.48
C ASP A 103 -8.98 -0.22 -3.28
N GLY A 104 -8.83 -1.35 -2.59
CA GLY A 104 -8.92 -2.70 -3.13
C GLY A 104 -7.59 -3.31 -3.59
N HIS A 105 -6.50 -2.53 -3.67
CA HIS A 105 -5.19 -3.03 -4.08
C HIS A 105 -4.61 -4.03 -3.06
N MET A 106 -3.82 -4.97 -3.57
CA MET A 106 -3.19 -6.01 -2.76
C MET A 106 -1.78 -5.61 -2.34
N LEU A 107 -1.49 -5.79 -1.05
CA LEU A 107 -0.21 -5.48 -0.42
C LEU A 107 0.37 -6.73 0.23
N SER A 108 1.66 -6.96 0.04
CA SER A 108 2.45 -7.96 0.76
C SER A 108 3.37 -7.21 1.70
N ILE A 109 3.27 -7.49 2.99
CA ILE A 109 4.08 -6.84 4.01
C ILE A 109 4.99 -7.91 4.58
N PHE A 110 6.29 -7.69 4.50
CA PHE A 110 7.30 -8.65 4.91
C PHE A 110 8.20 -8.05 6.00
N GLU A 111 8.42 -8.79 7.08
CA GLU A 111 9.46 -8.49 8.06
C GLU A 111 10.49 -9.62 8.03
N ALA A 112 11.76 -9.28 7.79
CA ALA A 112 12.85 -10.24 7.77
C ALA A 112 13.12 -10.79 9.18
N SER A 113 13.55 -12.05 9.27
CA SER A 113 14.09 -12.59 10.51
C SER A 113 15.37 -11.82 10.91
N LYS A 114 15.50 -11.55 12.21
CA LYS A 114 16.70 -10.92 12.79
C LYS A 114 17.86 -11.89 12.85
#